data_AF-A0A009PRN5-F1
#
_entry.id   AF-A0A009PRN5-F1
#
_cell.length_a   1.000
_cell.length_b   1.000
_cell.length_c   1.000
_cell.angle_alpha   90.00
_cell.angle_beta   90.00
_cell.angle_gamma   90.00
#
_symmetry.space_group_name_H-M   'P 1'
#
loop_
_entity.id
_entity.type
_entity.pdbx_description
1 polymer ?
#
loop_
_entity_poly.entity_id
_entity_poly.type
_entity_poly.pdbx_seq_one_letter_code
_entity_poly.pdbx_strand_id
1 'polypeptide(L)'
;METFAEPVFSNDLLAKAESGDTSAQLELAEIYLYGHGVDSDENQAEIWAIKSAENGNVAAMFWLADGYVTYARLIEDDDKNDSLEHFQKAFKWFQKASENGHSESMVELADLYTRADSGIEVNIKKALELREKAAKLGNKKAMRSLSVMYRDGIGIPKNTDLAQSWWDKSEN
;
A
#
# COMPACT_ATOMS: atom_id res chain seq x y z
N MET A 1 -30.75 -8.43 -6.80
CA MET A 1 -29.34 -8.61 -6.42
C MET A 1 -28.60 -8.57 -7.73
N GLU A 2 -28.15 -7.38 -8.14
CA GLU A 2 -27.32 -7.24 -9.33
C GLU A 2 -26.00 -7.93 -9.01
N THR A 3 -25.77 -9.08 -9.65
CA THR A 3 -24.44 -9.67 -9.73
C THR A 3 -23.63 -8.69 -10.57
N PHE A 4 -22.83 -7.83 -9.94
CA PHE A 4 -21.74 -7.17 -10.65
C PHE A 4 -20.92 -8.32 -11.25
N ALA A 5 -20.89 -8.39 -12.58
CA ALA A 5 -20.05 -9.36 -13.25
C ALA A 5 -18.62 -9.10 -12.78
N GLU A 6 -17.94 -10.13 -12.30
CA GLU A 6 -16.50 -10.06 -12.05
C GLU A 6 -15.84 -9.50 -13.32
N PRO A 7 -14.89 -8.56 -13.21
CA PRO A 7 -14.22 -8.00 -14.37
C PRO A 7 -13.55 -9.13 -15.16
N VAL A 8 -13.87 -9.24 -16.44
CA VAL A 8 -13.35 -10.27 -17.36
C VAL A 8 -12.68 -9.56 -18.53
N PHE A 9 -11.58 -10.12 -19.02
CA PHE A 9 -10.87 -9.58 -20.17
C PHE A 9 -11.81 -9.31 -21.35
N SER A 10 -11.69 -8.12 -21.93
CA SER A 10 -12.39 -7.77 -23.17
C SER A 10 -11.54 -6.82 -24.02
N ASN A 11 -11.74 -6.86 -25.33
CA ASN A 11 -11.06 -5.95 -26.25
C ASN A 11 -11.43 -4.48 -26.02
N ASP A 12 -12.64 -4.20 -25.50
CA ASP A 12 -13.06 -2.84 -25.12
C ASP A 12 -12.28 -2.33 -23.91
N LEU A 13 -12.11 -3.18 -22.88
CA LEU A 13 -11.28 -2.86 -21.72
C LEU A 13 -9.83 -2.61 -22.12
N LEU A 14 -9.27 -3.48 -22.97
CA LEU A 14 -7.92 -3.30 -23.49
C LEU A 14 -7.77 -1.96 -24.23
N ALA A 15 -8.71 -1.62 -25.12
CA ALA A 15 -8.68 -0.36 -25.86
C ALA A 15 -8.75 0.86 -24.92
N LYS A 16 -9.56 0.80 -23.85
CA LYS A 16 -9.60 1.85 -22.83
C LYS A 16 -8.27 1.97 -22.10
N ALA A 17 -7.70 0.85 -21.65
CA ALA A 17 -6.42 0.83 -20.97
C ALA A 17 -5.28 1.37 -21.85
N GLU A 18 -5.26 1.01 -23.14
CA GLU A 18 -4.32 1.52 -24.14
C GLU A 18 -4.50 3.02 -24.41
N SER A 19 -5.73 3.54 -24.31
CA SER A 19 -6.01 4.97 -24.44
C SER A 19 -5.60 5.81 -23.23
N GLY A 20 -5.10 5.18 -22.16
CA GLY A 20 -4.63 5.85 -20.95
C GLY A 20 -5.64 5.90 -19.81
N ASP A 21 -6.79 5.22 -19.92
CA ASP A 21 -7.73 5.11 -18.80
C ASP A 21 -7.09 4.33 -17.65
N THR A 22 -6.82 5.01 -16.55
CA THR A 22 -6.05 4.44 -15.45
C THR A 22 -6.87 3.46 -14.62
N SER A 23 -8.20 3.53 -14.64
CA SER A 23 -9.06 2.54 -13.97
C SER A 23 -9.07 1.24 -14.79
N ALA A 24 -9.21 1.35 -16.11
CA ALA A 24 -9.11 0.21 -17.01
C ALA A 24 -7.72 -0.47 -16.97
N GLN A 25 -6.65 0.31 -16.84
CA GLN A 25 -5.29 -0.23 -16.65
C GLN A 25 -5.17 -1.04 -15.35
N LEU A 26 -5.74 -0.56 -14.23
CA LEU A 26 -5.73 -1.31 -12.98
C LEU A 26 -6.61 -2.56 -13.05
N GLU A 27 -7.80 -2.44 -13.62
CA GLU A 27 -8.71 -3.57 -13.82
C GLU A 27 -8.06 -4.67 -14.69
N LEU A 28 -7.37 -4.27 -15.76
CA LEU A 28 -6.64 -5.20 -16.61
C LEU A 28 -5.49 -5.88 -15.86
N ALA A 29 -4.83 -5.17 -14.94
CA ALA A 29 -3.82 -5.76 -14.08
C ALA A 29 -4.39 -6.87 -13.19
N GLU A 30 -5.54 -6.62 -12.55
CA GLU A 30 -6.23 -7.61 -11.71
C GLU A 30 -6.73 -8.80 -12.52
N ILE A 31 -7.25 -8.57 -13.73
CA ILE A 31 -7.66 -9.63 -14.65
C ILE A 31 -6.48 -10.54 -15.00
N TYR A 32 -5.31 -9.98 -15.33
CA TYR A 32 -4.12 -10.78 -15.60
C TYR A 32 -3.59 -11.47 -14.35
N LEU A 33 -3.71 -10.88 -13.16
CA LEU A 33 -3.28 -11.55 -11.93
C LEU A 33 -4.15 -12.79 -11.64
N TYR A 34 -5.46 -12.69 -11.79
CA TYR A 34 -6.41 -13.75 -11.41
C TYR A 34 -6.87 -14.65 -12.57
N GLY A 35 -6.51 -14.32 -13.81
CA GLY A 35 -6.87 -15.10 -14.99
C GLY A 35 -8.37 -15.01 -15.34
N HIS A 36 -8.97 -13.82 -15.25
CA HIS A 36 -10.39 -13.65 -15.55
C HIS A 36 -10.65 -13.56 -17.06
N GLY A 37 -10.90 -14.70 -17.70
CA GLY A 37 -11.16 -14.82 -19.14
C GLY A 37 -9.89 -14.81 -20.02
N VAL A 38 -8.72 -14.83 -19.38
CA VAL A 38 -7.39 -15.03 -19.96
C VAL A 38 -6.57 -15.89 -19.01
N ASP A 39 -5.48 -16.48 -19.48
CA ASP A 39 -4.52 -17.12 -18.57
C ASP A 39 -3.91 -16.07 -17.64
N SER A 40 -3.66 -16.46 -16.39
CA SER A 40 -2.98 -15.59 -15.44
C SER A 40 -1.55 -15.29 -15.91
N ASP A 41 -1.15 -14.03 -15.85
CA ASP A 41 0.18 -13.56 -16.23
C ASP A 41 0.60 -12.41 -15.30
N GLU A 42 1.43 -12.75 -14.30
CA GLU A 42 1.92 -11.79 -13.29
C GLU A 42 2.74 -10.66 -13.92
N ASN A 43 3.46 -10.91 -15.02
CA ASN A 43 4.23 -9.87 -15.71
C ASN A 43 3.30 -8.87 -16.39
N GLN A 44 2.24 -9.35 -17.04
CA GLN A 44 1.24 -8.45 -17.62
C GLN A 44 0.50 -7.68 -16.52
N ALA A 45 0.17 -8.34 -15.42
CA ALA A 45 -0.45 -7.69 -14.27
C ALA A 45 0.42 -6.51 -13.77
N GLU A 46 1.70 -6.76 -13.54
CA GLU A 46 2.64 -5.73 -13.10
C GLU A 46 2.77 -4.59 -14.12
N ILE A 47 2.91 -4.89 -15.42
CA ILE A 47 3.03 -3.88 -16.49
C ILE A 47 1.82 -2.94 -16.49
N TRP A 48 0.60 -3.49 -16.42
CA TRP A 48 -0.62 -2.69 -16.47
C TRP A 48 -0.82 -1.88 -15.18
N ALA A 49 -0.50 -2.45 -14.03
CA ALA A 49 -0.54 -1.74 -12.76
C ALA A 49 0.48 -0.60 -12.72
N ILE A 50 1.70 -0.80 -13.24
CA ILE A 50 2.72 0.26 -13.34
C ILE A 50 2.21 1.39 -14.23
N LYS A 51 1.66 1.09 -15.42
CA LYS A 51 1.08 2.12 -16.29
C LYS A 51 -0.01 2.92 -15.58
N SER A 52 -0.90 2.24 -14.88
CA SER A 52 -1.97 2.88 -14.10
C SER A 52 -1.41 3.81 -13.02
N ALA A 53 -0.45 3.33 -12.24
CA ALA A 53 0.18 4.06 -11.17
C ALA A 53 1.00 5.27 -11.67
N GLU A 54 1.75 5.12 -12.76
CA GLU A 54 2.51 6.21 -13.41
C GLU A 54 1.59 7.30 -13.95
N ASN A 55 0.39 6.93 -14.42
CA ASN A 55 -0.64 7.87 -14.87
C ASN A 55 -1.48 8.45 -13.71
N GLY A 56 -1.06 8.26 -12.46
CA GLY A 56 -1.63 8.93 -11.29
C GLY A 56 -2.75 8.16 -10.59
N ASN A 57 -3.00 6.89 -10.92
CA ASN A 57 -3.95 6.10 -10.16
C ASN A 57 -3.36 5.69 -8.81
N VAL A 58 -3.87 6.31 -7.75
CA VAL A 58 -3.44 6.08 -6.36
C VAL A 58 -3.75 4.67 -5.89
N ALA A 59 -4.85 4.06 -6.34
CA ALA A 59 -5.19 2.68 -5.99
C ALA A 59 -4.17 1.71 -6.60
N ALA A 60 -3.74 1.94 -7.84
CA ALA A 60 -2.70 1.14 -8.48
C ALA A 60 -1.33 1.32 -7.79
N MET A 61 -0.99 2.53 -7.35
CA MET A 61 0.22 2.76 -6.54
C MET A 61 0.18 1.93 -5.24
N PHE A 62 -0.94 1.94 -4.53
CA PHE A 62 -1.10 1.14 -3.32
C PHE A 62 -1.04 -0.36 -3.62
N TRP A 63 -1.76 -0.82 -4.64
CA TRP A 63 -1.82 -2.23 -5.04
C TRP A 63 -0.43 -2.78 -5.39
N LEU A 64 0.36 -2.06 -6.19
CA LEU A 64 1.75 -2.45 -6.50
C LEU A 64 2.60 -2.53 -5.23
N ALA A 65 2.49 -1.52 -4.37
CA ALA A 65 3.29 -1.47 -3.16
C ALA A 65 2.98 -2.63 -2.21
N ASP A 66 1.70 -2.95 -2.03
CA ASP A 66 1.24 -4.07 -1.21
C ASP A 66 1.66 -5.43 -1.81
N GLY A 67 1.53 -5.60 -3.13
CA GLY A 67 2.00 -6.78 -3.85
C GLY A 67 3.50 -7.00 -3.67
N TYR A 68 4.32 -5.95 -3.83
CA TYR A 68 5.77 -6.04 -3.62
C TYR A 68 6.14 -6.33 -2.16
N VAL A 69 5.44 -5.77 -1.16
CA VAL A 69 5.67 -6.14 0.24
C VAL A 69 5.35 -7.61 0.49
N THR A 70 4.24 -8.08 -0.08
CA THR A 70 3.81 -9.48 0.07
C THR A 70 4.84 -10.43 -0.53
N TYR A 71 5.28 -10.15 -1.76
CA TYR A 71 6.34 -10.92 -2.41
C TYR A 71 7.64 -10.87 -1.61
N ALA A 72 8.09 -9.68 -1.21
CA ALA A 72 9.31 -9.51 -0.42
C ALA A 72 9.30 -10.35 0.86
N ARG A 73 8.16 -10.36 1.58
CA ARG A 73 7.98 -11.16 2.80
C ARG A 73 7.98 -12.66 2.54
N LEU A 74 7.48 -13.10 1.39
CA LEU A 74 7.41 -14.52 1.04
C LEU A 74 8.82 -15.11 0.81
N ILE A 75 9.71 -14.31 0.22
CA ILE A 75 11.05 -14.77 -0.19
C ILE A 75 12.18 -14.25 0.71
N GLU A 76 11.88 -13.56 1.82
CA GLU A 76 12.90 -12.87 2.63
C GLU A 76 13.97 -13.79 3.22
N ASP A 77 13.62 -15.04 3.51
CA ASP A 77 14.55 -16.06 4.02
C ASP A 77 15.32 -16.79 2.89
N ASP A 78 14.71 -16.92 1.71
CA ASP A 78 15.24 -17.70 0.58
C ASP A 78 16.14 -16.86 -0.35
N ASP A 79 15.69 -15.66 -0.70
CA ASP A 79 16.44 -14.68 -1.49
C ASP A 79 16.33 -13.29 -0.89
N LYS A 80 17.19 -13.05 0.10
CA LYS A 80 17.26 -11.76 0.79
C LYS A 80 17.51 -10.58 -0.15
N ASN A 81 18.32 -10.74 -1.21
CA ASN A 81 18.63 -9.61 -2.07
C ASN A 81 17.42 -9.21 -2.92
N ASP A 82 16.71 -10.19 -3.47
CA ASP A 82 15.48 -9.95 -4.24
C ASP A 82 14.36 -9.41 -3.33
N SER A 83 14.23 -9.93 -2.11
CA SER A 83 13.32 -9.39 -1.09
C SER A 83 13.58 -7.91 -0.79
N LEU A 84 14.85 -7.53 -0.59
CA LEU A 84 15.25 -6.14 -0.34
C LEU A 84 14.93 -5.23 -1.54
N GLU A 85 15.11 -5.71 -2.77
CA GLU A 85 14.72 -4.95 -3.96
C GLU A 85 13.21 -4.68 -3.97
N HIS A 86 12.41 -5.68 -3.64
CA HIS A 86 10.96 -5.56 -3.59
C HIS A 86 10.47 -4.64 -2.47
N PHE A 87 11.09 -4.66 -1.29
CA PHE A 87 10.81 -3.64 -0.26
C PHE A 87 11.12 -2.21 -0.76
N GLN A 88 12.19 -2.02 -1.53
CA GLN A 88 12.53 -0.71 -2.11
C GLN A 88 11.53 -0.28 -3.19
N LYS A 89 11.02 -1.21 -4.01
CA LYS A 89 9.93 -0.91 -4.96
C LYS A 89 8.65 -0.51 -4.23
N ALA A 90 8.26 -1.28 -3.21
CA ALA A 90 7.10 -0.98 -2.39
C ALA A 90 7.19 0.41 -1.72
N PHE A 91 8.35 0.71 -1.13
CA PHE A 91 8.60 1.98 -0.47
C PHE A 91 8.36 3.18 -1.41
N LYS A 92 8.86 3.11 -2.64
CA LYS A 92 8.68 4.18 -3.64
C LYS A 92 7.20 4.38 -3.99
N TRP A 93 6.44 3.30 -4.15
CA TRP A 93 5.03 3.38 -4.49
C TRP A 93 4.16 3.84 -3.31
N PHE A 94 4.40 3.35 -2.09
CA PHE A 94 3.73 3.87 -0.90
C PHE A 94 4.06 5.34 -0.67
N GLN A 95 5.29 5.78 -0.94
CA GLN A 95 5.64 7.20 -0.86
C GLN A 95 4.81 8.04 -1.84
N LYS A 96 4.73 7.65 -3.12
CA LYS A 96 3.89 8.35 -4.11
C LYS A 96 2.40 8.36 -3.73
N ALA A 97 1.86 7.24 -3.25
CA ALA A 97 0.46 7.18 -2.81
C ALA A 97 0.20 8.03 -1.56
N SER A 98 1.13 8.06 -0.60
CA SER A 98 1.10 8.91 0.59
C SER A 98 1.16 10.42 0.25
N GLU A 99 1.96 10.78 -0.75
CA GLU A 99 2.03 12.15 -1.28
C GLU A 99 0.69 12.59 -1.90
N ASN A 100 -0.07 11.65 -2.47
CA ASN A 100 -1.43 11.84 -2.98
C ASN A 100 -2.53 11.70 -1.90
N GLY A 101 -2.16 11.61 -0.61
CA GLY A 101 -3.12 11.60 0.49
C GLY A 101 -3.71 10.23 0.81
N HIS A 102 -3.19 9.14 0.25
CA HIS A 102 -3.67 7.79 0.57
C HIS A 102 -3.25 7.39 1.99
N SER A 103 -4.23 7.34 2.90
CA SER A 103 -3.96 7.17 4.33
C SER A 103 -3.45 5.76 4.68
N GLU A 104 -3.89 4.71 3.97
CA GLU A 104 -3.39 3.36 4.22
C GLU A 104 -1.93 3.23 3.77
N SER A 105 -1.56 3.84 2.63
CA SER A 105 -0.15 3.89 2.19
C SER A 105 0.75 4.62 3.18
N MET A 106 0.25 5.65 3.87
CA MET A 106 1.01 6.31 4.94
C MET A 106 1.30 5.36 6.09
N VAL A 107 0.35 4.48 6.45
CA VAL A 107 0.54 3.50 7.52
C VAL A 107 1.55 2.44 7.09
N GLU A 108 1.41 1.86 5.90
CA GLU A 108 2.36 0.85 5.40
C GLU A 108 3.77 1.44 5.23
N LEU A 109 3.89 2.68 4.74
CA LEU A 109 5.16 3.38 4.67
C LEU A 109 5.78 3.61 6.05
N ALA A 110 4.96 3.95 7.05
CA ALA A 110 5.41 4.08 8.43
C ALA A 110 5.91 2.73 8.97
N ASP A 111 5.26 1.63 8.63
CA ASP A 111 5.68 0.29 9.04
C ASP A 111 7.03 -0.08 8.40
N LEU A 112 7.24 0.22 7.11
CA LEU A 112 8.55 0.07 6.45
C LEU A 112 9.66 0.90 7.13
N TYR A 113 9.37 2.13 7.56
CA TYR A 113 10.32 2.95 8.33
C TYR A 113 10.63 2.41 9.72
N THR A 114 9.85 1.48 10.26
CA THR A 114 10.13 0.83 11.54
C THR A 114 10.78 -0.54 11.40
N ARG A 115 10.86 -1.07 10.17
CA ARG A 115 11.39 -2.40 9.87
C ARG A 115 12.90 -2.33 9.61
N ALA A 116 13.70 -3.10 10.36
CA ALA A 116 15.17 -3.06 10.27
C ALA A 116 15.76 -3.94 9.16
N ASP A 117 15.00 -4.93 8.71
CA ASP A 117 15.37 -5.97 7.74
C ASP A 117 14.82 -5.72 6.33
N SER A 118 14.14 -4.59 6.11
CA SER A 118 13.63 -4.16 4.79
C SER A 118 14.69 -3.51 3.89
N GLY A 119 15.90 -3.26 4.41
CA GLY A 119 16.95 -2.48 3.73
C GLY A 119 16.63 -0.99 3.61
N ILE A 120 15.53 -0.53 4.21
CA ILE A 120 15.17 0.88 4.34
C ILE A 120 15.71 1.36 5.68
N GLU A 121 16.31 2.56 5.71
CA GLU A 121 16.83 3.13 6.94
C GLU A 121 15.69 3.36 7.96
N VAL A 122 15.82 2.75 9.14
CA VAL A 122 14.84 2.90 10.21
C VAL A 122 14.74 4.37 10.63
N ASN A 123 13.52 4.91 10.59
CA ASN A 123 13.23 6.28 10.96
C ASN A 123 11.91 6.39 11.72
N ILE A 124 11.98 6.18 13.04
CA ILE A 124 10.81 6.19 13.93
C ILE A 124 10.08 7.55 13.92
N LYS A 125 10.82 8.65 13.78
CA LYS A 125 10.23 10.00 13.72
C LYS A 125 9.37 10.15 12.46
N LYS A 126 9.86 9.72 11.31
CA LYS A 126 9.10 9.79 10.05
C LYS A 126 7.91 8.84 10.05
N ALA A 127 8.05 7.66 10.66
CA ALA A 127 6.93 6.75 10.89
C ALA A 127 5.82 7.38 11.75
N LEU A 128 6.19 8.09 12.83
CA LEU A 128 5.25 8.83 13.66
C LEU A 128 4.53 9.93 12.86
N GLU A 129 5.27 10.76 12.12
CA GLU A 129 4.70 11.84 11.31
C GLU A 129 3.67 11.32 10.28
N LEU A 130 3.98 10.19 9.63
CA LEU A 130 3.08 9.53 8.69
C LEU A 130 1.82 9.00 9.39
N ARG A 131 1.96 8.35 10.55
CA ARG A 131 0.82 7.85 11.34
C ARG A 131 -0.07 9.00 11.84
N GLU A 132 0.52 10.11 12.29
CA GLU A 132 -0.24 11.31 12.65
C GLU A 132 -1.01 11.89 11.46
N LYS A 133 -0.38 11.96 10.29
CA LYS A 133 -1.04 12.43 9.06
C LYS A 133 -2.20 11.51 8.66
N ALA A 134 -1.99 10.19 8.66
CA ALA A 134 -3.01 9.20 8.36
C ALA A 134 -4.18 9.24 9.36
N ALA A 135 -3.89 9.38 10.65
CA ALA A 135 -4.91 9.52 11.70
C ALA A 135 -5.75 10.79 11.53
N LYS A 136 -5.12 11.92 11.13
CA LYS A 136 -5.86 13.15 10.80
C LYS A 136 -6.79 13.00 9.59
N LEU A 137 -6.50 12.06 8.70
CA LEU A 137 -7.35 11.67 7.57
C LEU A 137 -8.41 10.63 7.94
N GLY A 138 -8.53 10.26 9.22
CA GLY A 138 -9.52 9.30 9.69
C GLY A 138 -9.07 7.84 9.67
N ASN A 139 -7.80 7.55 9.39
CA ASN A 139 -7.32 6.17 9.34
C ASN A 139 -7.26 5.55 10.75
N LYS A 140 -8.13 4.56 10.99
CA LYS A 140 -8.27 3.88 12.29
C LYS A 140 -7.04 3.05 12.67
N LYS A 141 -6.36 2.43 11.70
CA LYS A 141 -5.11 1.66 11.93
C LYS A 141 -4.01 2.59 12.44
N ALA A 142 -3.88 3.77 11.84
CA ALA A 142 -2.95 4.80 12.28
C ALA A 142 -3.26 5.29 13.71
N MET A 143 -4.54 5.56 14.02
CA MET A 143 -4.97 5.97 15.37
C MET A 143 -4.63 4.92 16.43
N ARG A 144 -4.92 3.64 16.17
CA ARG A 144 -4.55 2.54 17.09
C ARG A 144 -3.04 2.45 17.27
N SER A 145 -2.27 2.62 16.20
CA SER A 145 -0.81 2.64 16.27
C SER A 145 -0.30 3.80 17.15
N LEU A 146 -0.84 5.01 16.98
CA LEU A 146 -0.51 6.15 17.83
C LEU A 146 -0.87 5.91 19.31
N SER A 147 -2.01 5.27 19.57
CA SER A 147 -2.41 4.88 20.93
C SER A 147 -1.34 4.00 21.59
N VAL A 148 -0.88 2.96 20.88
CA VAL A 148 0.20 2.09 21.35
C VAL A 148 1.51 2.85 21.54
N MET A 149 1.89 3.70 20.58
CA MET A 149 3.13 4.49 20.67
C MET A 149 3.13 5.43 21.89
N TYR A 150 2.02 6.10 22.19
CA TYR A 150 1.91 6.97 23.38
C TYR A 150 1.82 6.17 24.67
N ARG A 151 1.18 5.00 24.67
CA ARG A 151 1.11 4.12 25.86
C ARG A 151 2.49 3.61 26.23
N ASP A 152 3.24 3.13 25.23
CA ASP A 152 4.50 2.40 25.44
C ASP A 152 5.73 3.30 25.33
N GLY A 153 5.58 4.53 24.84
CA GLY A 153 6.66 5.50 24.71
C GLY A 153 7.59 5.21 23.53
N ILE A 154 7.04 4.69 22.43
CA ILE A 154 7.82 4.27 21.25
C ILE A 154 8.11 5.49 20.39
N GLY A 155 9.35 5.99 20.44
CA GLY A 155 9.77 7.17 19.68
C GLY A 155 9.19 8.51 20.16
N ILE A 156 8.32 8.48 21.18
CA ILE A 156 7.68 9.64 21.80
C ILE A 156 7.57 9.43 23.32
N PRO A 157 7.51 10.49 24.14
CA PRO A 157 7.25 10.35 25.57
C PRO A 157 5.91 9.67 25.85
N LYS A 158 5.87 8.83 26.88
CA LYS A 158 4.64 8.17 27.32
C LYS A 158 3.58 9.21 27.71
N ASN A 159 2.35 9.00 27.25
CA ASN A 159 1.19 9.80 27.61
C ASN A 159 -0.08 8.94 27.53
N THR A 160 -0.59 8.51 28.69
CA THR A 160 -1.76 7.64 28.77
C THR A 160 -3.05 8.31 28.32
N ASP A 161 -3.17 9.62 28.53
CA ASP A 161 -4.37 10.38 28.16
C ASP A 161 -4.47 10.54 26.64
N LEU A 162 -3.35 10.86 25.98
CA LEU A 162 -3.30 10.88 24.51
C LEU A 162 -3.45 9.48 23.92
N ALA A 163 -2.89 8.45 24.56
CA ALA A 163 -3.07 7.07 24.15
C ALA A 163 -4.56 6.68 24.15
N GLN A 164 -5.27 7.00 25.24
CA GLN A 164 -6.71 6.74 25.34
C GLN A 164 -7.50 7.57 24.32
N SER A 165 -7.16 8.84 24.12
CA SER A 165 -7.84 9.69 23.14
C SER A 165 -7.72 9.14 21.71
N TRP A 166 -6.55 8.64 21.31
CA TRP A 166 -6.37 8.01 20.00
C TRP A 166 -7.09 6.68 19.88
N TRP A 167 -7.13 5.89 20.96
CA TRP A 167 -7.91 4.66 21.01
C TRP A 167 -9.40 4.94 20.78
N ASP A 168 -9.97 5.87 21.55
CA ASP A 168 -11.40 6.22 21.45
C ASP A 168 -11.76 6.74 20.06
N LYS A 169 -10.88 7.56 19.45
CA LYS A 169 -11.07 8.02 18.06
C LYS A 169 -11.05 6.89 17.04
N SER A 170 -10.32 5.80 17.30
CA SER A 170 -10.24 4.67 16.37
C SER A 170 -11.49 3.79 16.38
N GLU A 171 -12.27 3.82 17.47
CA GLU A 171 -13.46 2.99 17.64
C GLU A 171 -14.74 3.68 17.15
N ASN A 172 -14.77 5.02 17.15
CA ASN A 172 -15.86 5.83 16.59
C ASN A 172 -15.77 5.92 15.06
#